data_AF-A0A963WKB8-F1
#
_entry.id   AF-A0A963WKB8-F1
#
_cell.length_a   1.000
_cell.length_b   1.000
_cell.length_c   1.000
_cell.angle_alpha   90.00
_cell.angle_beta   90.00
_cell.angle_gamma   90.00
#
_symmetry.space_group_name_H-M   'P 1'
#
loop_
_entity.id
_entity.type
_entity.pdbx_description
1 polymer ?
#
loop_
_entity_poly.entity_id
_entity_poly.type
_entity_poly.pdbx_seq_one_letter_code
_entity_poly.pdbx_strand_id
1 'polypeptide(L)'
;MYKIMWLLRRKPGISLEQFRHHYETTHSVLGQKYLGHLIESYVRNYDLANAEGAEPAARTSGFDCITEWVLPDEGAMDEIMRILHDPVIGKLFHEDEEHFLDRNSVTLVRCDSRDTGSGDGAETLRLFAKQT
;
A
#
# COMPACT_ATOMS: atom_id res chain seq x y z
N MET A 1 15.60 -5.70 -6.79
CA MET A 1 14.20 -5.79 -6.34
C MET A 1 13.51 -4.52 -6.77
N TYR A 2 12.57 -4.60 -7.71
CA TYR A 2 11.83 -3.44 -8.17
C TYR A 2 10.62 -3.27 -7.25
N LYS A 3 10.55 -2.15 -6.50
CA LYS A 3 9.46 -1.91 -5.54
C LYS A 3 8.68 -0.67 -5.95
N ILE A 4 7.37 -0.77 -5.85
CA ILE A 4 6.47 0.38 -5.93
C ILE A 4 5.57 0.46 -4.70
N MET A 5 5.10 1.66 -4.42
CA MET A 5 4.10 1.91 -3.40
C MET A 5 2.90 2.66 -3.99
N TRP A 6 1.70 2.20 -3.68
CA TRP A 6 0.45 2.93 -3.94
C TRP A 6 -0.05 3.55 -2.64
N LEU A 7 -0.23 4.87 -2.63
CA LEU A 7 -0.79 5.59 -1.50
C LEU A 7 -2.25 5.90 -1.80
N LEU A 8 -3.14 5.36 -0.98
CA LEU A 8 -4.57 5.27 -1.25
C LEU A 8 -5.37 5.99 -0.16
N ARG A 9 -6.37 6.77 -0.59
CA ARG A 9 -7.38 7.37 0.27
C ARG A 9 -8.74 6.80 -0.07
N ARG A 10 -9.58 6.68 0.94
CA ARG A 10 -10.99 6.33 0.75
C ARG A 10 -11.75 7.51 0.14
N LYS A 11 -12.75 7.21 -0.68
CA LYS A 11 -13.65 8.23 -1.21
C LYS A 11 -14.43 8.93 -0.08
N PRO A 12 -14.90 10.17 -0.30
CA PRO A 12 -15.80 10.82 0.64
C PRO A 12 -17.07 9.99 0.88
N GLY A 13 -17.53 9.96 2.13
CA GLY A 13 -18.81 9.35 2.50
C GLY A 13 -18.76 7.87 2.92
N ILE A 14 -17.57 7.25 2.99
CA ILE A 14 -17.42 5.90 3.55
C ILE A 14 -16.50 5.88 4.77
N SER A 15 -16.70 4.90 5.66
CA SER A 15 -15.84 4.65 6.82
C SER A 15 -14.53 3.95 6.42
N LEU A 16 -13.54 3.97 7.32
CA LEU A 16 -12.31 3.18 7.13
C LEU A 16 -12.61 1.68 7.04
N GLU A 17 -13.58 1.20 7.81
CA GLU A 17 -13.99 -0.20 7.80
C GLU A 17 -14.57 -0.59 6.44
N GLN A 18 -15.46 0.23 5.88
CA GLN A 18 -16.03 0.01 4.54
C GLN A 18 -14.93 0.01 3.47
N PHE A 19 -13.99 0.95 3.54
CA PHE A 19 -12.83 0.99 2.66
C PHE A 19 -12.00 -0.29 2.74
N ARG A 20 -11.61 -0.70 3.96
CA ARG A 20 -10.82 -1.91 4.19
C ARG A 20 -11.57 -3.14 3.72
N HIS A 21 -12.86 -3.25 4.03
CA HIS A 21 -13.68 -4.38 3.63
C HIS A 21 -13.71 -4.53 2.11
N HIS A 22 -14.00 -3.45 1.38
CA HIS A 22 -14.02 -3.48 -0.10
C HIS A 22 -12.65 -3.81 -0.68
N TYR A 23 -11.57 -3.22 -0.14
CA TYR A 23 -10.22 -3.51 -0.59
C TYR A 23 -9.87 -5.00 -0.38
N GLU A 24 -10.03 -5.51 0.83
CA GLU A 24 -9.60 -6.87 1.18
C GLU A 24 -10.44 -7.97 0.51
N THR A 25 -11.72 -7.73 0.29
CA THR A 25 -12.62 -8.75 -0.28
C THR A 25 -12.80 -8.68 -1.78
N THR A 26 -12.55 -7.52 -2.39
CA THR A 26 -12.81 -7.28 -3.82
C THR A 26 -11.58 -6.78 -4.56
N HIS A 27 -11.08 -5.59 -4.25
CA HIS A 27 -10.02 -4.96 -5.05
C HIS A 27 -8.70 -5.74 -5.04
N SER A 28 -8.27 -6.23 -3.87
CA SER A 28 -7.04 -7.03 -3.76
C SER A 28 -7.19 -8.39 -4.45
N VAL A 29 -8.38 -9.00 -4.41
CA VAL A 29 -8.69 -10.25 -5.12
C VAL A 29 -8.68 -10.02 -6.64
N LEU A 30 -9.20 -8.88 -7.10
CA LEU A 30 -9.13 -8.46 -8.49
C LEU A 30 -7.68 -8.27 -8.95
N GLY A 31 -6.86 -7.59 -8.14
CA GLY A 31 -5.42 -7.45 -8.34
C GLY A 31 -4.70 -8.79 -8.45
N GLN A 32 -4.96 -9.71 -7.52
CA GLN A 32 -4.38 -11.07 -7.57
C GLN A 32 -4.80 -11.83 -8.83
N LYS A 33 -6.09 -11.75 -9.22
CA LYS A 33 -6.63 -12.44 -10.38
C LYS A 33 -5.96 -12.04 -11.69
N TYR A 34 -5.75 -10.74 -11.91
CA TYR A 34 -5.25 -10.24 -13.20
C TYR A 34 -3.75 -9.94 -13.20
N LEU A 35 -3.18 -9.55 -12.06
CA LEU A 35 -1.80 -9.04 -11.97
C LEU A 35 -0.90 -9.93 -11.10
N GLY A 36 -1.45 -10.88 -10.34
CA GLY A 36 -0.70 -11.64 -9.34
C GLY A 36 0.49 -12.44 -9.91
N HIS A 37 0.44 -12.82 -11.18
CA HIS A 37 1.54 -13.50 -11.87
C HIS A 37 2.76 -12.60 -12.16
N LEU A 38 2.62 -11.28 -11.99
CA LEU A 38 3.68 -10.27 -12.19
C LEU A 38 4.20 -9.71 -10.86
N ILE A 39 3.57 -10.05 -9.74
CA ILE A 39 3.83 -9.48 -8.42
C ILE A 39 4.40 -10.55 -7.50
N GLU A 40 5.66 -10.39 -7.08
CA GLU A 40 6.34 -11.31 -6.16
C GLU A 40 5.83 -11.18 -4.72
N SER A 41 5.41 -9.97 -4.32
CA SER A 41 4.81 -9.71 -3.01
C SER A 41 3.86 -8.53 -3.05
N TYR A 42 2.70 -8.67 -2.40
CA TYR A 42 1.64 -7.66 -2.32
C TYR A 42 1.24 -7.47 -0.85
N VAL A 43 1.64 -6.34 -0.26
CA VAL A 43 1.34 -5.99 1.15
C VAL A 43 0.45 -4.74 1.18
N ARG A 44 -0.51 -4.69 2.13
CA ARG A 44 -1.40 -3.54 2.34
C ARG A 44 -1.22 -3.05 3.77
N ASN A 45 -0.66 -1.85 3.94
CA ASN A 45 -0.35 -1.26 5.24
C ASN A 45 -1.38 -0.18 5.57
N TYR A 46 -2.26 -0.43 6.54
CA TYR A 46 -3.28 0.54 6.94
C TYR A 46 -2.74 1.51 7.99
N ASP A 47 -3.05 2.80 7.82
CA ASP A 47 -2.70 3.80 8.83
C ASP A 47 -3.62 3.67 10.05
N LEU A 48 -3.05 3.18 11.15
CA LEU A 48 -3.78 3.00 12.41
C LEU A 48 -4.21 4.34 13.03
N ALA A 49 -3.57 5.45 12.68
CA ALA A 49 -3.99 6.77 13.13
C ALA A 49 -5.36 7.18 12.54
N ASN A 50 -5.82 6.53 11.47
CA ASN A 50 -7.14 6.76 10.88
C ASN A 50 -8.24 5.85 11.45
N ALA A 51 -7.88 4.93 12.37
CA ALA A 51 -8.86 4.03 12.99
C ALA A 51 -9.83 4.79 13.90
N GLU A 52 -11.06 4.30 14.00
CA GLU A 52 -12.02 4.83 14.96
C GLU A 52 -11.49 4.63 16.39
N GLY A 53 -11.50 5.71 17.18
CA GLY A 53 -10.95 5.70 18.54
C GLY A 53 -9.43 5.80 18.62
N ALA A 54 -8.73 6.10 17.52
CA ALA A 54 -7.30 6.38 17.55
C ALA A 54 -6.96 7.54 18.52
N GLU A 55 -5.78 7.44 19.14
CA GLU A 55 -5.25 8.45 20.07
C GLU A 55 -5.25 9.86 19.42
N PRO A 56 -5.80 10.90 20.07
CA PRO A 56 -5.90 12.25 19.48
C PRO A 56 -4.57 12.88 19.09
N ALA A 57 -3.45 12.40 19.65
CA ALA A 57 -2.10 12.88 19.34
C ALA A 57 -1.46 12.19 18.12
N ALA A 58 -2.06 11.12 17.58
CA ALA A 58 -1.52 10.41 16.44
C ALA A 58 -1.63 11.27 15.17
N ARG A 59 -0.49 11.62 14.57
CA ARG A 59 -0.48 12.31 13.28
C ARG A 59 -0.80 11.29 12.19
N THR A 60 -1.87 11.52 11.44
CA THR A 60 -2.19 10.75 10.24
C THR A 60 -1.20 11.04 9.11
N SER A 61 -0.90 10.02 8.32
CA SER A 61 -0.19 10.16 7.04
C SER A 61 -1.02 10.91 5.99
N GLY A 62 -2.33 11.03 6.23
CA GLY A 62 -3.31 11.51 5.26
C GLY A 62 -3.72 10.45 4.25
N PHE A 63 -3.24 9.20 4.34
CA PHE A 63 -3.65 8.07 3.50
C PHE A 63 -4.25 6.97 4.37
N ASP A 64 -5.29 6.29 3.87
CA ASP A 64 -5.92 5.19 4.59
C ASP A 64 -5.10 3.89 4.47
N CYS A 65 -4.45 3.68 3.32
CA CYS A 65 -3.60 2.51 3.06
C CYS A 65 -2.41 2.84 2.16
N ILE A 66 -1.24 2.29 2.49
CA ILE A 66 -0.05 2.25 1.65
C ILE A 66 0.17 0.81 1.22
N THR A 67 0.01 0.55 -0.06
CA THR A 67 0.22 -0.77 -0.65
C THR A 67 1.62 -0.87 -1.21
N GLU A 68 2.31 -1.98 -0.94
CA GLU A 68 3.63 -2.27 -1.49
C GLU A 68 3.53 -3.43 -2.48
N TRP A 69 4.03 -3.23 -3.69
CA TRP A 69 4.30 -4.31 -4.62
C TRP A 69 5.78 -4.48 -4.85
N VAL A 70 6.19 -5.74 -4.82
CA VAL A 70 7.51 -6.20 -5.23
C VAL A 70 7.36 -6.87 -6.58
N LEU A 71 8.10 -6.38 -7.56
CA LEU A 71 8.12 -6.87 -8.92
C LEU A 71 9.53 -7.41 -9.25
N PRO A 72 9.64 -8.37 -10.19
CA PRO A 72 10.95 -8.87 -10.60
C PRO A 72 11.82 -7.76 -11.22
N ASP A 73 11.22 -6.91 -12.06
CA ASP A 73 11.90 -5.83 -12.78
C ASP A 73 10.91 -4.74 -13.26
N GLU A 74 11.43 -3.75 -13.99
CA GLU A 74 10.63 -2.67 -14.60
C GLU A 74 9.72 -3.19 -15.73
N GLY A 75 10.08 -4.27 -16.43
CA GLY A 75 9.26 -4.86 -17.48
C GLY A 75 7.94 -5.42 -16.95
N ALA A 76 7.95 -6.00 -15.74
CA ALA A 76 6.71 -6.37 -15.05
C ALA A 76 5.82 -5.17 -14.75
N MET A 77 6.41 -4.01 -14.41
CA MET A 77 5.63 -2.77 -14.22
C MET A 77 4.99 -2.31 -15.54
N ASP A 78 5.75 -2.33 -16.64
CA ASP A 78 5.23 -1.96 -17.96
C ASP A 78 4.07 -2.85 -18.39
N GLU A 79 4.18 -4.16 -18.14
CA GLU A 79 3.10 -5.11 -18.44
C GLU A 79 1.87 -4.90 -17.54
N ILE A 80 2.06 -4.63 -16.24
CA ILE A 80 0.96 -4.22 -15.35
C ILE A 80 0.24 -2.99 -15.90
N MET A 81 0.98 -1.95 -16.30
CA MET A 81 0.39 -0.74 -16.87
C MET A 81 -0.32 -1.03 -18.20
N ARG A 82 0.22 -1.93 -19.03
CA ARG A 82 -0.45 -2.37 -20.27
C ARG A 82 -1.78 -3.05 -19.97
N ILE A 83 -1.82 -3.95 -18.98
CA ILE A 83 -3.04 -4.64 -18.55
C ILE A 83 -4.06 -3.67 -17.96
N LEU A 84 -3.62 -2.72 -17.13
CA LEU A 84 -4.51 -1.71 -16.54
C LEU A 84 -5.06 -0.71 -17.57
N HIS A 85 -4.39 -0.53 -18.71
CA HIS A 85 -4.90 0.26 -19.84
C HIS A 85 -5.73 -0.55 -20.85
N ASP A 86 -5.81 -1.88 -20.70
CA ASP A 86 -6.69 -2.70 -21.54
C ASP A 86 -8.15 -2.26 -21.34
N PRO A 87 -8.93 -2.07 -22.42
CA PRO A 87 -10.29 -1.51 -22.31
C PRO A 87 -11.27 -2.44 -21.57
N VAL A 88 -10.99 -3.74 -21.49
CA VAL A 88 -11.83 -4.69 -20.74
C VAL A 88 -11.35 -4.78 -19.30
N ILE A 89 -10.06 -5.05 -19.08
CA ILE A 89 -9.53 -5.25 -17.72
C ILE A 89 -9.46 -3.93 -16.96
N GLY A 90 -8.92 -2.88 -17.58
CA GLY A 90 -8.83 -1.55 -16.99
C GLY A 90 -10.19 -0.98 -16.59
N LYS A 91 -11.25 -1.26 -17.36
CA LYS A 91 -12.62 -0.89 -16.99
C LYS A 91 -13.08 -1.59 -15.71
N LEU A 92 -12.75 -2.86 -15.51
CA LEU A 92 -13.09 -3.58 -14.28
C LEU A 92 -12.43 -2.94 -13.05
N PHE A 93 -11.14 -2.60 -13.14
CA PHE A 93 -10.44 -1.89 -12.06
C PHE A 93 -11.04 -0.50 -11.83
N HIS A 94 -11.29 0.26 -12.90
CA HIS A 94 -11.90 1.59 -12.79
C HIS A 94 -13.25 1.55 -12.08
N GLU A 95 -14.15 0.65 -12.49
CA GLU A 95 -15.47 0.51 -11.88
C GLU A 95 -15.36 0.05 -10.43
N ASP A 96 -14.45 -0.87 -10.12
CA ASP A 96 -14.20 -1.32 -8.75
C ASP A 96 -13.69 -0.18 -7.85
N GLU A 97 -12.69 0.58 -8.31
CA GLU A 97 -12.10 1.70 -7.56
C GLU A 97 -13.14 2.79 -7.20
N GLU A 98 -14.11 3.07 -8.08
CA GLU A 98 -15.19 4.05 -7.82
C GLU A 98 -16.03 3.74 -6.56
N HIS A 99 -16.03 2.48 -6.12
CA HIS A 99 -16.77 2.08 -4.92
C HIS A 99 -16.09 2.53 -3.63
N PHE A 100 -14.75 2.67 -3.62
CA PHE A 100 -14.02 2.86 -2.36
C PHE A 100 -12.86 3.85 -2.39
N LEU A 101 -12.23 4.14 -3.54
CA LEU A 101 -11.08 5.05 -3.63
C LEU A 101 -11.48 6.49 -3.98
N ASP A 102 -10.80 7.46 -3.38
CA ASP A 102 -10.63 8.77 -4.00
C ASP A 102 -9.55 8.65 -5.09
N ARG A 103 -9.99 8.33 -6.30
CA ARG A 103 -9.13 7.97 -7.44
C ARG A 103 -8.20 9.10 -7.87
N ASN A 104 -8.63 10.36 -7.74
CA ASN A 104 -7.79 11.51 -8.08
C ASN A 104 -6.62 11.68 -7.10
N SER A 105 -6.67 11.02 -5.95
CA SER A 105 -5.65 11.09 -4.92
C SER A 105 -4.67 9.92 -4.93
N VAL A 106 -4.94 8.89 -5.75
CA VAL A 106 -4.10 7.70 -5.87
C VAL A 106 -2.72 8.11 -6.37
N THR A 107 -1.71 7.79 -5.57
CA THR A 107 -0.32 8.16 -5.88
C THR A 107 0.54 6.91 -6.01
N LEU A 108 1.24 6.79 -7.13
CA LEU A 108 2.27 5.78 -7.35
C LEU A 108 3.64 6.34 -6.99
N VAL A 109 4.40 5.63 -6.18
CA VAL A 109 5.81 5.92 -5.87
C VAL A 109 6.66 4.76 -6.36
N ARG A 110 7.66 5.08 -7.20
CA ARG A 110 8.72 4.14 -7.57
C ARG A 110 9.83 4.24 -6.54
N CYS A 111 10.30 3.10 -6.02
CA CYS A 111 11.25 3.08 -4.91
C CYS A 111 12.63 2.58 -5.35
N ASP A 112 13.68 3.35 -5.06
CA ASP A 112 15.05 2.82 -4.96
C ASP A 112 15.25 2.27 -3.55
N SER A 113 14.94 0.99 -3.36
CA SER A 113 14.97 0.36 -2.04
C SER A 113 16.41 0.13 -1.58
N ARG A 114 16.75 0.66 -0.39
CA ARG A 114 18.03 0.43 0.30
C ARG A 114 17.78 -0.24 1.64
N ASP A 115 18.24 -1.47 1.79
CA ASP A 115 18.15 -2.21 3.04
C ASP A 115 19.50 -2.12 3.79
N THR A 116 19.47 -1.58 4.99
CA THR A 116 20.65 -1.45 5.87
C THR A 116 20.78 -2.64 6.82
N GLY A 117 19.79 -3.54 6.85
CA GLY A 117 19.70 -4.63 7.81
C GLY A 117 19.29 -4.16 9.21
N SER A 118 19.27 -5.10 10.16
CA SER A 118 18.98 -4.83 11.57
C SER A 118 20.25 -4.41 12.32
N GLY A 119 20.14 -3.38 13.17
CA GLY A 119 21.20 -3.00 14.11
C GLY A 119 21.15 -3.83 15.41
N ASP A 120 22.27 -3.90 16.13
CA ASP A 120 22.38 -4.62 17.42
C ASP A 120 22.09 -3.75 18.66
N GLY A 121 21.98 -2.42 18.48
CA GLY A 121 21.71 -1.48 19.56
C GLY A 121 22.79 -1.40 20.63
N ALA A 122 24.00 -1.91 20.36
CA ALA A 122 25.04 -2.13 21.38
C ALA A 122 25.41 -0.85 22.14
N GLU A 123 25.47 0.29 21.47
CA GLU A 123 25.85 1.57 22.10
C GLU A 123 24.77 2.09 23.07
N THR A 124 23.49 1.96 22.71
CA THR A 124 22.38 2.30 23.62
C THR A 124 22.39 1.41 24.85
N LEU A 125 22.58 0.10 24.66
CA LEU A 125 22.65 -0.88 25.75
C LEU A 125 23.82 -0.59 26.70
N ARG A 126 24.99 -0.19 26.16
CA ARG A 126 26.17 0.21 26.95
C ARG A 126 25.92 1.48 27.78
N LEU A 127 25.18 2.45 27.26
CA LEU A 127 24.88 3.69 27.98
C LEU A 127 23.98 3.44 29.20
N PHE A 128 22.95 2.62 29.06
CA PHE A 128 22.03 2.30 30.16
C PHE A 128 22.62 1.32 31.18
N ALA A 129 23.57 0.46 30.77
CA ALA A 129 24.28 -0.44 31.68
C ALA A 129 25.25 0.27 32.64
N LYS A 130 25.66 1.52 32.36
CA LYS A 130 26.56 2.31 33.23
C LYS A 130 25.83 3.14 34.29
N GLN A 131 24.49 3.12 34.30
CA GLN A 131 23.66 3.90 35.24
C GLN A 131 23.11 3.06 36.40
N THR A 132 23.45 1.77 36.47
CA THR A 132 23.16 0.83 37.57
C THR A 132 24.44 0.42 38.26
#